data_AF-A0ABD0S2P2-F1
#
_entry.id   AF-A0ABD0S2P2-F1
#
_cell.length_a   1.000
_cell.length_b   1.000
_cell.length_c   1.000
_cell.angle_alpha   90.00
_cell.angle_beta   90.00
_cell.angle_gamma   90.00
#
_symmetry.space_group_name_H-M   'P 1'
#
loop_
_entity.id
_entity.type
_entity.pdbx_description
1 polymer ?
#
loop_
_entity_poly.entity_id
_entity_poly.type
_entity_poly.pdbx_seq_one_letter_code
_entity_poly.pdbx_strand_id
1 'polypeptide(L)'
;MSALLFLGSPCVDKLEELTGRGLYLSDIPIHNALRDVVLVGEQTKAQDGLKKRLGKAKAALEQAHQALEEEKRRTVELLFTIFPGNGLPVQAKKFDHVTVLFSDIVGFTAICSRCTPMQVVNMLSELYTRFDHHCGELDVYK
;
A
#
# COMPACT_ATOMS: atom_id res chain seq x y z
N MET A 1 15.04 71.75 -29.07
CA MET A 1 15.12 71.18 -27.71
C MET A 1 15.27 69.68 -27.84
N SER A 2 16.34 69.11 -27.29
CA SER A 2 16.52 67.65 -27.20
C SER A 2 15.83 67.16 -25.93
N ALA A 3 14.98 66.14 -26.03
CA ALA A 3 14.32 65.52 -24.89
C ALA A 3 14.68 64.02 -24.84
N LEU A 4 14.85 63.51 -23.63
CA LEU A 4 15.10 62.10 -23.36
C LEU A 4 13.86 61.51 -22.66
N LEU A 5 13.29 60.45 -23.23
CA LEU A 5 12.19 59.70 -22.63
C LEU A 5 12.75 58.43 -21.98
N PHE A 6 12.40 58.18 -20.73
CA PHE A 6 12.70 56.92 -20.06
C PHE A 6 11.43 56.08 -19.95
N LEU A 7 11.45 54.92 -20.60
CA LEU A 7 10.43 53.89 -20.45
C LEU A 7 11.04 52.75 -19.64
N GLY A 8 10.40 52.41 -18.53
CA GLY A 8 10.87 51.38 -17.62
C GLY A 8 9.69 50.75 -16.91
N SER A 9 9.95 49.61 -16.28
CA SER A 9 8.99 48.96 -15.41
C SER A 9 9.62 48.68 -14.05
N PRO A 10 8.83 48.57 -12.98
CA PRO A 10 9.35 48.23 -11.66
C PRO A 10 10.08 46.89 -11.70
N CYS A 11 11.27 46.82 -11.10
CA CYS A 11 11.98 45.56 -10.90
C CYS A 11 11.48 44.91 -9.60
N VAL A 12 10.55 43.96 -9.74
CA VAL A 12 9.84 43.25 -8.65
C VAL A 12 9.47 41.84 -9.11
N ASP A 13 9.62 40.86 -8.23
CA ASP A 13 9.30 39.45 -8.53
C ASP A 13 8.09 38.94 -7.72
N LYS A 14 7.65 39.68 -6.69
CA LYS A 14 6.59 39.29 -5.76
C LYS A 14 5.61 40.42 -5.48
N LEU A 15 4.37 40.06 -5.17
CA LEU A 15 3.31 41.02 -4.83
C LEU A 15 3.61 41.80 -3.53
N GLU A 16 4.33 41.16 -2.60
CA GLU A 16 4.80 41.74 -1.33
C GLU A 16 5.80 42.88 -1.57
N GLU A 17 6.64 42.77 -2.60
CA GLU A 17 7.63 43.81 -2.94
C GLU A 17 6.98 45.03 -3.60
N LEU A 18 5.91 44.82 -4.37
CA LEU A 18 5.09 45.91 -4.93
C LEU A 18 4.45 46.72 -3.81
N THR A 19 3.71 46.05 -2.93
CA THR A 19 3.03 46.69 -1.81
C THR A 19 4.01 47.35 -0.83
N GLY A 20 5.17 46.74 -0.57
CA GLY A 20 6.25 47.32 0.23
C GLY A 20 6.87 48.58 -0.36
N ARG A 21 6.75 48.80 -1.68
CA ARG A 21 7.17 50.01 -2.39
C ARG A 21 6.01 51.00 -2.64
N GLY A 22 4.81 50.72 -2.11
CA GLY A 22 3.62 51.55 -2.30
C GLY A 22 3.02 51.46 -3.71
N LEU A 23 3.41 50.45 -4.49
CA LEU A 23 2.88 50.17 -5.82
C LEU A 23 1.83 49.06 -5.74
N TYR A 24 0.86 49.11 -6.64
CA TYR A 24 -0.19 48.13 -6.76
C TYR A 24 -0.12 47.41 -8.10
N LEU A 25 -0.73 46.23 -8.18
CA LEU A 25 -0.84 45.48 -9.44
C LEU A 25 -1.58 46.28 -10.53
N SER A 26 -2.46 47.20 -10.15
CA SER A 26 -3.14 48.13 -11.06
C SER A 26 -2.20 49.11 -11.75
N ASP A 27 -1.04 49.39 -11.17
CA ASP A 27 -0.05 50.32 -11.73
C ASP A 27 0.79 49.68 -12.85
N ILE A 28 0.70 48.35 -13.00
CA ILE A 28 1.34 47.59 -14.07
C ILE A 28 0.36 47.40 -15.23
N PRO A 29 0.66 47.94 -16.43
CA PRO A 29 -0.20 47.78 -17.60
C PRO A 29 -0.45 46.31 -17.93
N ILE A 30 -1.66 45.97 -18.39
CA ILE A 30 -2.06 44.59 -18.71
C ILE A 30 -1.21 43.91 -19.79
N HIS A 31 -0.58 44.68 -20.67
CA HIS A 31 0.29 44.17 -21.73
C HIS A 31 1.74 43.98 -21.26
N ASN A 32 2.04 44.32 -20.01
CA ASN A 32 3.38 44.20 -19.45
C ASN A 32 3.60 42.78 -18.90
N ALA A 33 4.63 42.11 -19.42
CA ALA A 33 4.99 40.75 -19.02
C ALA A 33 5.29 40.58 -17.52
N LEU A 34 5.69 41.65 -16.82
CA LEU A 34 5.91 41.60 -15.36
C LEU A 34 4.62 41.26 -14.59
N ARG A 35 3.46 41.66 -15.12
CA ARG A 35 2.17 41.33 -14.51
C ARG A 35 1.93 39.82 -14.48
N ASP A 36 2.26 39.14 -15.59
CA ASP A 36 2.12 37.69 -15.70
C ASP A 36 3.11 36.97 -14.78
N VAL A 37 4.36 37.44 -14.71
CA VAL A 37 5.40 36.86 -13.85
C VAL A 37 4.99 36.90 -12.37
N VAL A 38 4.55 38.06 -11.87
CA VAL A 38 4.12 38.22 -10.47
C VAL A 38 2.90 37.34 -10.15
N LEU A 39 1.91 37.29 -11.06
CA LEU A 39 0.70 36.47 -10.89
C LEU A 39 1.02 34.97 -10.89
N VAL A 40 1.87 34.50 -11.81
CA VAL A 40 2.31 33.11 -11.87
C VAL A 40 3.09 32.74 -10.61
N GLY A 41 3.95 33.62 -10.10
CA GLY A 41 4.67 33.42 -8.85
C GLY A 41 3.74 33.17 -7.66
N GLU A 42 2.72 34.00 -7.48
CA GLU A 42 1.74 33.85 -6.41
C GLU A 42 0.86 32.61 -6.58
N GLN A 43 0.39 32.33 -7.80
CA GLN A 43 -0.36 31.09 -8.07
C GLN A 43 0.48 29.84 -7.79
N THR A 44 1.77 29.86 -8.15
CA THR A 44 2.68 28.73 -7.93
C THR A 44 2.87 28.49 -6.43
N LYS A 45 3.09 29.55 -5.63
CA LYS A 45 3.17 29.45 -4.17
C LYS A 45 1.88 28.89 -3.56
N ALA A 46 0.72 29.39 -3.99
CA ALA A 46 -0.58 28.94 -3.48
C ALA A 46 -0.86 27.46 -3.81
N GLN A 47 -0.40 26.99 -4.98
CA GLN A 47 -0.62 25.61 -5.42
C GLN A 47 0.45 24.63 -4.93
N ASP A 48 1.65 25.07 -4.56
CA ASP A 48 2.77 24.18 -4.20
C ASP A 48 2.43 23.30 -2.98
N GLY A 49 1.89 23.92 -1.92
CA GLY A 49 1.47 23.20 -0.71
C GLY A 49 0.41 22.13 -1.01
N LEU A 50 -0.55 22.44 -1.90
CA LEU A 50 -1.59 21.50 -2.31
C LEU A 50 -1.02 20.37 -3.16
N LYS A 51 -0.16 20.67 -4.15
CA LYS A 51 0.54 19.66 -4.96
C LYS A 51 1.33 18.68 -4.08
N LYS A 52 2.06 19.20 -3.09
CA LYS A 52 2.83 18.38 -2.15
C LYS A 52 1.95 17.47 -1.31
N ARG A 53 0.82 17.98 -0.80
CA ARG A 53 -0.16 17.19 -0.05
C ARG A 53 -0.80 16.11 -0.91
N LEU A 54 -1.17 16.45 -2.14
CA LEU A 54 -1.73 15.50 -3.11
C LEU A 54 -0.73 14.38 -3.43
N GLY A 55 0.54 14.73 -3.65
CA GLY A 55 1.60 13.75 -3.87
C GLY A 55 1.78 12.79 -2.70
N LYS A 56 1.80 13.33 -1.47
CA LYS A 56 1.87 12.51 -0.24
C LYS A 56 0.66 11.60 -0.08
N ALA A 57 -0.55 12.12 -0.30
CA ALA A 57 -1.78 11.34 -0.19
C ALA A 57 -1.83 10.22 -1.24
N LYS A 58 -1.42 10.51 -2.49
CA LYS A 58 -1.31 9.51 -3.55
C LYS A 58 -0.31 8.40 -3.18
N ALA A 59 0.87 8.76 -2.68
CA ALA A 59 1.88 7.79 -2.27
C ALA A 59 1.39 6.90 -1.11
N ALA A 60 0.73 7.49 -0.11
CA ALA A 60 0.14 6.74 1.00
C ALA A 60 -0.98 5.81 0.54
N LEU A 61 -1.82 6.25 -0.40
CA LEU A 61 -2.87 5.43 -0.99
C LEU A 61 -2.30 4.24 -1.75
N GLU A 62 -1.23 4.45 -2.53
CA GLU A 62 -0.56 3.39 -3.28
C GLU A 62 0.03 2.33 -2.33
N GLN A 63 0.70 2.77 -1.26
CA GLN A 63 1.24 1.86 -0.24
C GLN A 63 0.14 1.07 0.47
N ALA A 64 -0.95 1.73 0.86
CA ALA A 64 -2.09 1.09 1.49
C ALA A 64 -2.74 0.06 0.56
N HIS A 65 -2.84 0.37 -0.74
CA HIS A 65 -3.37 -0.55 -1.73
C HIS A 65 -2.48 -1.80 -1.87
N GLN A 66 -1.16 -1.63 -1.93
CA GLN A 66 -0.23 -2.77 -2.02
C GLN A 66 -0.32 -3.67 -0.79
N ALA A 67 -0.38 -3.09 0.41
CA ALA A 67 -0.54 -3.85 1.64
C ALA A 67 -1.89 -4.62 1.67
N LEU A 68 -2.96 -4.01 1.17
CA LEU A 68 -4.27 -4.66 1.08
C LEU A 68 -4.26 -5.86 0.12
N GLU A 69 -3.62 -5.75 -1.04
CA GLU A 69 -3.54 -6.86 -1.99
C GLU A 69 -2.70 -8.02 -1.47
N GLU A 70 -1.62 -7.73 -0.75
CA GLU A 70 -0.83 -8.76 -0.05
C GLU A 70 -1.66 -9.51 0.99
N GLU A 71 -2.44 -8.79 1.80
CA GLU A 71 -3.28 -9.40 2.83
C GLU A 71 -4.43 -10.21 2.25
N LYS A 72 -5.05 -9.73 1.16
CA LYS A 72 -6.03 -10.51 0.39
C LYS A 72 -5.42 -11.82 -0.12
N ARG A 73 -4.20 -11.77 -0.69
CA ARG A 73 -3.51 -12.97 -1.18
C ARG A 73 -3.28 -13.98 -0.06
N ARG A 74 -2.76 -13.54 1.09
CA ARG A 74 -2.55 -14.40 2.27
C ARG A 74 -3.85 -15.02 2.78
N THR A 75 -4.93 -14.24 2.79
CA THR A 75 -6.25 -14.71 3.21
C THR A 75 -6.75 -15.82 2.28
N VAL A 76 -6.60 -15.63 0.97
CA VAL A 76 -7.01 -16.63 -0.04
C VAL A 76 -6.15 -17.90 0.07
N GLU A 77 -4.85 -17.77 0.20
CA GLU A 77 -3.92 -18.89 0.38
C GLU A 77 -4.24 -19.71 1.64
N LEU A 78 -4.49 -19.02 2.76
CA LEU A 78 -4.88 -19.66 4.01
C LEU A 78 -6.20 -20.43 3.88
N LEU A 79 -7.17 -19.88 3.14
CA LEU A 79 -8.47 -20.51 2.92
C LEU A 79 -8.32 -21.84 2.16
N PHE A 80 -7.49 -21.86 1.11
CA PHE A 80 -7.20 -23.07 0.34
C PHE A 80 -6.34 -24.11 1.08
N THR A 81 -5.58 -23.68 2.10
CA THR A 81 -4.77 -24.60 2.93
C THR A 81 -5.65 -25.48 3.82
N ILE A 82 -6.84 -25.01 4.22
CA ILE A 82 -7.70 -25.71 5.18
C ILE A 82 -8.85 -26.45 4.47
N PHE A 83 -9.45 -25.87 3.44
CA PHE A 83 -10.57 -26.47 2.72
C PHE A 83 -10.37 -26.38 1.20
N PRO A 84 -10.80 -27.39 0.42
CA PRO A 84 -10.72 -27.37 -1.05
C PRO A 84 -11.79 -26.46 -1.70
N GLY A 85 -12.25 -25.42 -1.01
CA GLY A 85 -13.37 -24.56 -1.42
C GLY A 85 -12.97 -23.09 -1.57
N ASN A 86 -13.80 -22.30 -2.25
CA ASN A 86 -13.59 -20.88 -2.51
C ASN A 86 -14.29 -19.96 -1.48
N GLY A 87 -14.54 -20.45 -0.26
CA GLY A 87 -15.16 -19.68 0.82
C GLY A 87 -16.66 -19.44 0.70
N LEU A 88 -17.32 -19.99 -0.33
CA LEU A 88 -18.77 -19.97 -0.46
C LEU A 88 -19.44 -21.08 0.36
N PRO A 89 -20.73 -20.95 0.72
CA PRO A 89 -21.49 -22.03 1.34
C PRO A 89 -21.44 -23.28 0.46
N VAL A 90 -20.87 -24.36 0.98
CA VAL A 90 -20.74 -25.64 0.26
C VAL A 90 -21.87 -26.56 0.69
N GLN A 91 -22.62 -27.10 -0.29
CA GLN A 91 -23.61 -28.13 0.00
C GLN A 91 -22.94 -29.47 0.30
N ALA A 92 -23.56 -30.27 1.16
CA ALA A 92 -23.10 -31.62 1.45
C ALA A 92 -23.03 -32.44 0.15
N LYS A 93 -21.88 -33.09 -0.09
CA LYS A 93 -21.64 -33.96 -1.23
C LYS A 93 -21.45 -35.39 -0.75
N LYS A 94 -22.01 -36.34 -1.48
CA LYS A 94 -21.71 -37.76 -1.34
C LYS A 94 -20.66 -38.14 -2.38
N PHE A 95 -19.64 -38.87 -1.95
CA PHE A 95 -18.61 -39.42 -2.82
C PHE A 95 -18.67 -40.93 -2.73
N ASP A 96 -18.90 -41.61 -3.86
CA ASP A 96 -19.12 -43.07 -3.88
C ASP A 96 -17.80 -43.87 -3.81
N HIS A 97 -16.68 -43.27 -4.20
CA HIS A 97 -15.36 -43.90 -4.19
C HIS A 97 -14.35 -43.04 -3.43
N VAL A 98 -14.18 -43.31 -2.13
CA VAL A 98 -13.21 -42.65 -1.25
C VAL A 98 -12.41 -43.71 -0.51
N THR A 99 -11.11 -43.49 -0.37
CA THR A 99 -10.24 -44.27 0.52
C THR A 99 -9.80 -43.38 1.67
N VAL A 100 -9.93 -43.85 2.91
CA VAL A 100 -9.57 -43.09 4.11
C VAL A 100 -8.42 -43.80 4.81
N LEU A 101 -7.39 -43.04 5.21
CA LEU A 101 -6.26 -43.53 5.99
C LEU A 101 -6.32 -42.96 7.40
N PHE A 102 -6.28 -43.85 8.40
CA PHE A 102 -6.13 -43.48 9.81
C PHE A 102 -4.74 -43.89 10.29
N SER A 103 -4.08 -43.00 11.02
CA SER A 103 -2.77 -43.23 11.63
C SER A 103 -2.74 -42.68 13.06
N ASP A 104 -2.02 -43.37 13.94
CA ASP A 104 -1.83 -42.98 15.34
C ASP A 104 -0.36 -43.15 15.75
N ILE A 105 0.08 -42.37 16.73
CA ILE A 105 1.43 -42.41 17.28
C ILE A 105 1.45 -43.38 18.46
N VAL A 106 2.07 -44.54 18.26
CA VAL A 106 2.21 -45.54 19.31
C VAL A 106 2.92 -44.96 20.53
N GLY A 107 2.29 -45.08 21.70
CA GLY A 107 2.88 -44.63 22.96
C GLY A 107 2.90 -43.11 23.17
N PHE A 108 2.11 -42.34 22.40
CA PHE A 108 2.04 -40.88 22.53
C PHE A 108 1.83 -40.39 23.97
N THR A 109 0.94 -41.04 24.74
CA THR A 109 0.73 -40.74 26.16
C THR A 109 2.01 -40.83 26.99
N ALA A 110 2.84 -41.85 26.74
CA ALA A 110 4.10 -42.02 27.45
C ALA A 110 5.13 -40.96 27.04
N ILE A 111 5.17 -40.57 25.76
CA ILE A 111 6.00 -39.48 25.26
C ILE A 111 5.62 -38.16 25.96
N CYS A 112 4.33 -37.83 25.99
CA CYS A 112 3.82 -36.64 26.68
C CYS A 112 4.12 -36.62 28.18
N SER A 113 4.18 -37.78 28.83
CA SER A 113 4.53 -37.87 30.26
C SER A 113 6.02 -37.68 30.58
N ARG A 114 6.90 -37.88 29.59
CA ARG A 114 8.37 -37.88 29.76
C ARG A 114 9.05 -36.66 29.16
N CYS A 115 8.43 -36.02 28.17
CA CYS A 115 8.98 -34.88 27.46
C CYS A 115 8.37 -33.57 27.93
N THR A 116 9.08 -32.47 27.71
CA THR A 116 8.51 -31.13 27.90
C THR A 116 7.47 -30.84 26.81
N PRO A 117 6.47 -29.97 27.08
CA PRO A 117 5.48 -29.61 26.07
C PRO A 117 6.08 -29.11 24.75
N MET A 118 7.16 -28.32 24.84
CA MET A 118 7.83 -27.79 23.63
C MET A 118 8.50 -28.89 22.80
N GLN A 119 9.08 -29.91 23.44
CA GLN A 119 9.65 -31.06 22.72
C GLN A 119 8.57 -31.87 22.00
N VAL A 120 7.40 -32.05 22.63
CA VAL A 120 6.26 -32.72 22.00
C VAL A 120 5.75 -31.92 20.79
N VAL A 121 5.60 -30.60 20.93
CA VAL A 121 5.20 -29.72 19.82
C VAL A 121 6.18 -29.82 18.66
N ASN A 122 7.48 -29.72 18.92
CA ASN A 122 8.50 -29.80 17.87
C ASN A 122 8.47 -31.15 17.13
N MET A 123 8.32 -32.26 17.85
CA MET A 123 8.18 -33.60 17.26
C MET A 123 6.95 -33.68 16.34
N LEU A 124 5.80 -33.19 16.79
CA LEU A 124 4.56 -33.19 16.01
C LEU A 124 4.68 -32.29 14.78
N SER A 125 5.24 -31.08 14.94
CA SER A 125 5.49 -30.16 13.83
C SER A 125 6.36 -30.78 12.76
N GLU A 126 7.46 -31.44 13.12
CA GLU A 126 8.34 -32.10 12.15
C GLU A 126 7.63 -33.26 11.44
N LEU A 127 6.90 -34.08 12.20
CA LEU A 127 6.15 -35.22 11.65
C LEU A 127 5.10 -34.77 10.63
N TYR A 128 4.24 -33.81 11.00
CA TYR A 128 3.18 -33.34 10.12
C TYR A 128 3.70 -32.50 8.95
N THR A 129 4.81 -31.77 9.12
CA THR A 129 5.43 -31.06 7.99
C THR A 129 5.91 -32.03 6.91
N ARG A 130 6.54 -33.14 7.30
CA ARG A 130 6.95 -34.20 6.35
C ARG A 130 5.75 -34.91 5.73
N PHE A 131 4.71 -35.16 6.52
CA PHE A 131 3.48 -35.76 6.03
C PHE A 131 2.81 -34.86 4.98
N ASP A 132 2.67 -33.56 5.27
CA ASP A 132 2.07 -32.57 4.36
C ASP A 132 2.86 -32.44 3.06
N HIS A 133 4.19 -32.51 3.13
CA HIS A 133 5.05 -32.54 1.95
C HIS A 133 4.72 -33.73 1.04
N HIS A 134 4.66 -34.95 1.59
CA HIS A 134 4.31 -36.13 0.81
C HIS A 134 2.86 -36.13 0.33
N CYS A 135 1.92 -35.56 1.10
CA CYS A 135 0.55 -35.37 0.65
C CYS A 135 0.49 -34.48 -0.61
N GLY A 136 1.27 -33.40 -0.64
CA GLY A 136 1.40 -32.54 -1.81
C GLY A 136 2.07 -33.23 -3.01
N GLU A 137 3.09 -34.06 -2.79
CA GLU A 137 3.75 -34.83 -3.87
C GLU A 137 2.84 -35.90 -4.49
N LEU A 138 2.00 -36.54 -3.68
CA LEU A 138 1.10 -37.62 -4.10
C LEU A 138 -0.30 -37.13 -4.50
N ASP A 139 -0.56 -35.82 -4.44
CA ASP A 139 -1.86 -35.19 -4.70
C ASP A 139 -3.00 -35.82 -3.87
N VAL A 140 -2.74 -36.08 -2.59
CA VAL A 140 -3.72 -36.59 -1.63
C VAL A 140 -4.13 -35.51 -0.64
N TYR A 141 -5.43 -35.40 -0.37
CA TYR A 141 -5.97 -34.43 0.58
C TYR A 141 -5.88 -34.95 2.02
N LYS A 142 -5.37 -34.11 2.93
CA LYS A 142 -5.33 -34.35 4.39
C LYS A 142 -6.55 -33.74 5.07
#